data_AF-A0A2V9KUQ8-F1
#
_entry.id   AF-A0A2V9KUQ8-F1
#
_cell.length_a   1.000
_cell.length_b   1.000
_cell.length_c   1.000
_cell.angle_alpha   90.00
_cell.angle_beta   90.00
_cell.angle_gamma   90.00
#
_symmetry.space_group_name_H-M   'P 1'
#
loop_
_entity.id
_entity.type
_entity.pdbx_description
1 polymer ?
#
loop_
_entity_poly.entity_id
_entity_poly.type
_entity_poly.pdbx_seq_one_letter_code
_entity_poly.pdbx_strand_id
1 'polypeptide(L)'
;MRTEFQDWPVRTGFFLYGALSHLLMFRLYVEWSFGPGANREVADHALTNMAVTLLGGAFVLLLMPGPLLRAVRKPSPRIAVILKAAGLGALVTFIVVQALFVLGSLFWTLKVCATGLPGVGAVSLWDQFLVWLLDVETYGADMVFWSVPFAACSGVLCAACIVWLKKRLQAA
;
A
#
# COMPACT_ATOMS: atom_id res chain seq x y z
N MET A 1 14.57 -20.10 -19.94
CA MET A 1 13.23 -19.60 -20.35
C MET A 1 12.04 -20.39 -19.79
N ARG A 2 12.15 -21.66 -19.35
CA ARG A 2 11.02 -22.42 -18.77
C ARG A 2 10.60 -22.04 -17.34
N THR A 3 11.40 -21.25 -16.61
CA THR A 3 11.18 -20.94 -15.19
C THR A 3 10.27 -19.72 -14.93
N GLU A 4 10.07 -18.82 -15.89
CA GLU A 4 9.31 -17.59 -15.65
C GLU A 4 7.79 -17.78 -15.65
N PHE A 5 7.27 -18.71 -16.45
CA PHE A 5 5.83 -18.99 -16.53
C PHE A 5 5.30 -19.84 -15.36
N GLN A 6 6.18 -20.56 -14.66
CA GLN A 6 5.78 -21.46 -13.57
C GLN A 6 5.43 -20.70 -12.28
N ASP A 7 5.97 -19.47 -12.11
CA ASP A 7 5.73 -18.61 -10.95
C ASP A 7 4.57 -17.61 -11.16
N TRP A 8 3.94 -17.59 -12.35
CA TRP A 8 2.87 -16.66 -12.69
C TRP A 8 1.67 -16.70 -11.73
N PRO A 9 1.15 -17.88 -11.32
CA PRO A 9 0.03 -17.96 -10.38
C PRO A 9 0.40 -17.37 -9.01
N VAL A 10 1.64 -17.56 -8.57
CA VAL A 10 2.14 -17.05 -7.30
C VAL A 10 2.24 -15.53 -7.35
N ARG A 11 2.85 -14.97 -8.40
CA ARG A 11 2.97 -13.52 -8.61
C ARG A 11 1.61 -12.83 -8.70
N THR A 12 0.69 -13.40 -9.47
CA THR A 12 -0.68 -12.91 -9.57
C THR A 12 -1.37 -12.94 -8.21
N GLY A 13 -1.19 -14.01 -7.44
CA GLY A 13 -1.71 -14.13 -6.08
C GLY A 13 -1.20 -13.03 -5.14
N PHE A 14 0.11 -12.71 -5.18
CA PHE A 14 0.68 -11.62 -4.39
C PHE A 14 0.14 -10.25 -4.80
N PHE A 15 0.01 -10.00 -6.10
CA PHE A 15 -0.56 -8.76 -6.60
C PHE A 15 -2.01 -8.58 -6.13
N LEU A 16 -2.86 -9.60 -6.33
CA LEU A 16 -4.25 -9.56 -5.91
C LEU A 16 -4.38 -9.43 -4.39
N TYR A 17 -3.56 -10.16 -3.64
CA TYR A 17 -3.50 -10.03 -2.18
C TYR A 17 -3.17 -8.59 -1.76
N GLY A 18 -2.15 -7.98 -2.35
CA GLY A 18 -1.75 -6.61 -2.05
C GLY A 18 -2.82 -5.59 -2.43
N ALA A 19 -3.44 -5.75 -3.61
CA ALA A 19 -4.50 -4.87 -4.07
C ALA A 19 -5.71 -4.90 -3.12
N LEU A 20 -6.20 -6.10 -2.79
CA LEU A 20 -7.35 -6.28 -1.91
C LEU A 20 -7.06 -5.84 -0.47
N SER A 21 -5.88 -6.16 0.06
CA SER A 21 -5.52 -5.80 1.43
C SER A 21 -5.42 -4.30 1.62
N HIS A 22 -4.79 -3.57 0.68
CA HIS A 22 -4.69 -2.12 0.77
C HIS A 22 -6.01 -1.42 0.48
N LEU A 23 -6.84 -1.96 -0.44
CA LEU A 23 -8.20 -1.45 -0.63
C LEU A 23 -9.04 -1.61 0.63
N LEU A 24 -9.01 -2.80 1.25
CA LEU A 24 -9.74 -3.05 2.50
C LEU A 24 -9.26 -2.13 3.63
N MET A 25 -7.95 -2.00 3.79
CA MET A 25 -7.35 -1.07 4.76
C MET A 25 -7.84 0.36 4.53
N PHE A 26 -7.81 0.82 3.28
CA PHE A 26 -8.28 2.15 2.92
C PHE A 26 -9.77 2.34 3.23
N ARG A 27 -10.61 1.34 2.91
CA ARG A 27 -12.05 1.39 3.23
C ARG A 27 -12.32 1.40 4.72
N LEU A 28 -11.59 0.60 5.50
CA LEU A 28 -11.67 0.62 6.96
C LEU A 28 -11.24 1.98 7.53
N TYR A 29 -10.15 2.55 7.01
CA TYR A 29 -9.69 3.87 7.42
C TYR A 29 -10.72 4.95 7.11
N VAL A 30 -11.31 4.93 5.91
CA VAL A 30 -12.33 5.89 5.49
C VAL A 30 -13.57 5.77 6.38
N GLU A 31 -14.05 4.56 6.65
CA GLU A 31 -15.22 4.36 7.51
C GLU A 31 -14.98 4.85 8.92
N TRP A 32 -13.77 4.67 9.45
CA TRP A 32 -13.44 5.08 10.79
C TRP A 32 -13.19 6.58 10.93
N SER A 33 -12.51 7.18 9.94
CA SER A 33 -12.11 8.59 9.98
C SER A 33 -13.24 9.53 9.55
N PHE A 34 -14.09 9.08 8.63
CA PHE A 34 -15.22 9.85 8.14
C PHE A 34 -16.48 9.24 8.74
N GLY A 35 -17.07 9.88 9.76
CA GLY A 35 -18.33 9.42 10.35
C GLY A 35 -19.50 9.39 9.35
N PRO A 36 -20.68 8.89 9.75
CA PRO A 36 -21.88 8.90 8.92
C PRO A 36 -22.22 10.33 8.49
N GLY A 37 -22.31 10.59 7.19
CA GLY A 37 -22.67 11.90 6.62
C GLY A 37 -21.50 12.85 6.31
N ALA A 38 -20.24 12.45 6.57
CA ALA A 38 -19.08 13.21 6.14
C ALA A 38 -18.87 13.14 4.61
N ASN A 39 -18.28 14.18 4.01
CA ASN A 39 -17.96 14.17 2.58
C ASN A 39 -16.85 13.14 2.29
N ARG A 40 -17.22 12.04 1.64
CA ARG A 40 -16.32 10.93 1.24
C ARG A 40 -15.99 10.93 -0.26
N GLU A 41 -16.32 11.99 -0.99
CA GLU A 41 -16.22 12.04 -2.46
C GLU A 41 -14.83 11.65 -2.98
N VAL A 42 -13.76 12.16 -2.38
CA VAL A 42 -12.37 11.81 -2.77
C VAL A 42 -12.06 10.35 -2.49
N ALA A 43 -12.57 9.79 -1.39
CA ALA A 43 -12.36 8.39 -1.02
C ALA A 43 -13.17 7.41 -1.89
N ASP A 44 -14.37 7.82 -2.30
CA ASP A 44 -15.23 7.06 -3.18
C ASP A 44 -14.88 7.20 -4.66
N HIS A 45 -14.04 8.18 -5.01
CA HIS A 45 -13.60 8.39 -6.38
C HIS A 45 -12.88 7.16 -6.94
N ALA A 46 -13.24 6.76 -8.17
CA ALA A 46 -12.69 5.58 -8.82
C ALA A 46 -11.15 5.64 -8.96
N LEU A 47 -10.62 6.83 -9.27
CA LEU A 47 -9.17 7.04 -9.39
C LEU A 47 -8.42 6.74 -8.09
N THR A 48 -8.95 7.17 -6.94
CA THR A 48 -8.37 6.91 -5.62
C THR A 48 -8.33 5.42 -5.33
N ASN A 49 -9.45 4.74 -5.57
CA ASN A 49 -9.55 3.30 -5.38
C ASN A 49 -8.62 2.51 -6.31
N MET A 50 -8.49 2.93 -7.57
CA MET A 50 -7.54 2.37 -8.53
C MET A 50 -6.09 2.59 -8.10
N ALA A 51 -5.73 3.80 -7.66
CA ALA A 51 -4.38 4.11 -7.20
C ALA A 51 -3.99 3.24 -5.99
N VAL A 52 -4.87 3.15 -4.99
CA VAL A 52 -4.67 2.32 -3.78
C VAL A 52 -4.49 0.84 -4.15
N THR A 53 -5.36 0.30 -5.00
CA THR A 53 -5.28 -1.13 -5.40
C THR A 53 -4.03 -1.41 -6.23
N LEU A 54 -3.71 -0.57 -7.21
CA LEU A 54 -2.55 -0.77 -8.09
C LEU A 54 -1.24 -0.65 -7.31
N LEU A 55 -1.07 0.38 -6.49
CA LEU A 55 0.13 0.57 -5.68
C LEU A 55 0.26 -0.54 -4.62
N GLY A 56 -0.83 -0.87 -3.93
CA GLY A 56 -0.85 -1.95 -2.95
C GLY A 56 -0.45 -3.30 -3.57
N GLY A 57 -1.01 -3.64 -4.73
CA GLY A 57 -0.67 -4.86 -5.46
C GLY A 57 0.79 -4.85 -5.96
N ALA A 58 1.22 -3.74 -6.54
CA ALA A 58 2.57 -3.59 -7.08
C ALA A 58 3.65 -3.72 -5.98
N PHE A 59 3.52 -2.98 -4.87
CA PHE A 59 4.55 -3.00 -3.82
C PHE A 59 4.57 -4.32 -3.05
N VAL A 60 3.42 -4.96 -2.81
CA VAL A 60 3.41 -6.32 -2.26
C VAL A 60 4.13 -7.28 -3.20
N LEU A 61 3.80 -7.27 -4.49
CA LEU A 61 4.43 -8.14 -5.50
C LEU A 61 5.95 -7.92 -5.60
N LEU A 62 6.40 -6.67 -5.49
CA LEU A 62 7.82 -6.35 -5.60
C LEU A 62 8.61 -6.74 -4.35
N LEU A 63 8.06 -6.51 -3.15
CA LEU A 63 8.84 -6.54 -1.91
C LEU A 63 8.66 -7.81 -1.09
N MET A 64 7.51 -8.49 -1.16
CA MET A 64 7.21 -9.62 -0.28
C MET A 64 7.63 -11.00 -0.79
N PRO A 65 7.47 -11.37 -2.08
CA PRO A 65 7.69 -12.76 -2.52
C PRO A 65 9.09 -13.27 -2.26
N GLY A 66 10.12 -12.52 -2.67
CA GLY A 66 11.51 -12.94 -2.53
C GLY A 66 11.91 -13.21 -1.08
N PRO A 67 11.77 -12.22 -0.17
CA PRO A 67 12.09 -12.39 1.24
C PRO A 67 11.29 -13.49 1.94
N LEU A 68 9.99 -13.65 1.65
CA LEU A 68 9.12 -14.65 2.28
C LEU A 68 9.43 -16.06 1.76
N LEU A 69 9.58 -16.24 0.44
CA LEU A 69 9.96 -17.54 -0.13
C LEU A 69 11.33 -18.01 0.38
N ARG A 70 12.30 -17.10 0.54
CA ARG A 70 13.60 -17.42 1.15
C ARG A 70 13.46 -17.80 2.63
N ALA A 71 12.61 -17.09 3.39
CA ALA A 71 12.38 -17.38 4.80
C ALA A 71 11.74 -18.77 5.02
N VAL A 72 10.84 -19.19 4.11
CA VAL A 72 10.20 -20.51 4.15
C VAL A 72 11.12 -21.66 3.69
N ARG A 73 12.20 -21.36 2.97
CA ARG A 73 13.19 -22.36 2.53
C ARG A 73 14.27 -22.62 3.57
N LYS A 74 14.59 -21.65 4.42
CA LYS A 74 15.61 -21.80 5.46
C LYS A 74 15.00 -22.43 6.72
N PRO A 75 15.71 -23.31 7.44
CA PRO A 75 15.32 -23.74 8.78
C PRO A 75 15.52 -22.55 9.74
N SER A 76 14.57 -21.62 9.72
CA SER A 76 14.54 -20.47 10.64
C SER A 76 13.51 -20.72 11.75
N PRO A 77 13.71 -20.16 12.95
CA PRO A 77 12.68 -20.17 13.99
C PRO A 77 11.39 -19.57 13.43
N ARG A 78 10.24 -20.22 13.68
CA ARG A 78 8.93 -19.77 13.17
C ARG A 78 8.63 -18.31 13.53
N ILE A 79 9.05 -17.88 14.73
CA ILE A 79 8.89 -16.51 15.22
C ILE A 79 9.67 -15.51 14.34
N ALA A 80 10.89 -15.83 13.91
CA ALA A 80 11.68 -14.93 13.05
C ALA A 80 11.03 -14.72 11.68
N VAL A 81 10.36 -15.75 11.14
CA VAL A 81 9.58 -15.64 9.89
C VAL A 81 8.36 -14.74 10.08
N ILE A 82 7.64 -14.88 11.20
CA ILE A 82 6.47 -14.05 11.54
C ILE A 82 6.89 -12.60 11.71
N LEU A 83 7.93 -12.30 12.49
CA LEU A 83 8.41 -10.93 12.70
C LEU A 83 8.89 -10.29 11.40
N LYS A 84 9.60 -11.05 10.55
CA LYS A 84 10.03 -10.57 9.24
C LYS A 84 8.83 -10.28 8.33
N ALA A 85 7.81 -11.14 8.35
CA ALA A 85 6.60 -10.95 7.57
C ALA A 85 5.81 -9.72 8.04
N ALA A 86 5.66 -9.54 9.35
CA ALA A 86 5.04 -8.35 9.94
C ALA A 86 5.80 -7.08 9.55
N GLY A 87 7.13 -7.08 9.67
CA GLY A 87 7.97 -5.94 9.28
C GLY A 87 7.88 -5.62 7.79
N LEU A 88 7.83 -6.64 6.92
CA LEU A 88 7.62 -6.43 5.48
C LEU A 88 6.23 -5.87 5.17
N GLY A 89 5.19 -6.34 5.87
CA GLY A 89 3.83 -5.79 5.73
C GLY A 89 3.79 -4.31 6.11
N ALA A 90 4.33 -3.96 7.28
CA ALA A 90 4.47 -2.57 7.73
C ALA A 90 5.24 -1.70 6.73
N LEU A 91 6.38 -2.18 6.24
CA LEU A 91 7.19 -1.47 5.26
C LEU A 91 6.45 -1.24 3.94
N VAL A 92 5.77 -2.26 3.41
CA VAL A 92 5.00 -2.15 2.17
C VAL A 92 3.88 -1.13 2.33
N THR A 93 3.12 -1.22 3.42
CA THR A 93 2.04 -0.27 3.69
C THR A 93 2.57 1.16 3.82
N PHE A 94 3.69 1.35 4.53
CA PHE A 94 4.34 2.65 4.62
C PHE A 94 4.69 3.21 3.24
N ILE A 95 5.33 2.41 2.39
CA ILE A 95 5.70 2.82 1.02
C ILE A 95 4.46 3.15 0.18
N VAL A 96 3.39 2.35 0.28
CA VAL A 96 2.12 2.61 -0.42
C VAL A 96 1.52 3.95 0.02
N VAL A 97 1.49 4.22 1.32
CA VAL A 97 0.96 5.48 1.86
C VAL A 97 1.81 6.66 1.41
N GLN A 98 3.14 6.58 1.49
CA GLN A 98 4.00 7.67 1.00
C GLN A 98 3.88 7.90 -0.50
N ALA A 99 3.74 6.84 -1.30
CA ALA A 99 3.48 6.99 -2.73
C ALA A 99 2.15 7.72 -2.99
N LEU A 100 1.10 7.41 -2.22
CA LEU A 100 -0.18 8.11 -2.31
C LEU A 100 -0.08 9.57 -1.87
N PHE A 101 0.70 9.89 -0.84
CA PHE A 101 0.92 11.28 -0.40
C PHE A 101 1.64 12.10 -1.45
N VAL A 102 2.71 11.55 -2.04
CA VAL A 102 3.43 12.20 -3.15
C VAL A 102 2.51 12.43 -4.34
N LEU A 103 1.73 11.41 -4.75
CA LEU A 103 0.80 11.53 -5.88
C LEU A 103 -0.34 12.50 -5.60
N GLY A 104 -0.89 12.49 -4.39
CA GLY A 104 -1.93 13.42 -3.97
C GLY A 104 -1.44 14.86 -3.96
N SER A 105 -0.24 15.10 -3.45
CA SER A 105 0.41 16.41 -3.41
C SER A 105 0.69 16.94 -4.82
N LEU A 106 1.16 16.08 -5.72
CA LEU A 106 1.35 16.41 -7.13
C LEU A 106 0.02 16.75 -7.80
N PHE A 107 -1.03 15.94 -7.57
CA PHE A 107 -2.36 16.21 -8.11
C PHE A 107 -2.90 17.57 -7.67
N TRP A 108 -2.81 17.90 -6.38
CA TRP A 108 -3.26 19.20 -5.86
C TRP A 108 -2.45 20.36 -6.41
N THR A 109 -1.14 20.21 -6.51
CA THR A 109 -0.26 21.20 -7.14
C THR A 109 -0.69 21.52 -8.57
N LEU A 110 -0.87 20.47 -9.39
CA LEU A 110 -1.29 20.63 -10.77
C LEU A 110 -2.70 21.23 -10.89
N LYS A 111 -3.63 20.82 -10.02
CA LYS A 111 -5.00 21.35 -10.00
C LYS A 111 -5.03 22.84 -9.67
N VAL A 112 -4.25 23.28 -8.68
CA VAL A 112 -4.17 24.69 -8.30
C VAL A 112 -3.52 25.53 -9.41
N CYS A 113 -2.44 25.05 -10.01
CA CYS A 113 -1.79 25.74 -11.13
C CYS A 113 -2.70 25.85 -12.36
N ALA A 114 -3.48 24.81 -12.66
CA ALA A 114 -4.40 24.82 -13.79
C ALA A 114 -5.63 25.72 -13.59
N THR A 115 -6.09 25.88 -12.35
CA THR A 115 -7.29 26.68 -12.02
C THR A 115 -6.99 28.14 -11.73
N GLY A 116 -5.72 28.52 -11.61
CA GLY A 116 -5.30 29.91 -11.51
C GLY A 116 -5.84 30.63 -10.28
N LEU A 117 -5.86 29.96 -9.11
CA LEU A 117 -6.40 30.53 -7.87
C LEU A 117 -5.84 31.95 -7.62
N PRO A 118 -6.72 32.96 -7.44
CA PRO A 118 -6.29 34.34 -7.23
C PRO A 118 -5.49 34.45 -5.92
N GLY A 119 -4.23 34.91 -6.04
CA GLY A 119 -3.29 35.03 -4.91
C GLY A 119 -2.10 34.05 -4.94
N VAL A 120 -2.07 33.10 -5.86
CA VAL A 120 -0.99 32.08 -5.99
C VAL A 120 0.08 32.46 -7.04
N GLY A 121 -0.14 33.54 -7.80
CA GLY A 121 0.57 33.86 -9.04
C GLY A 121 2.07 34.17 -8.97
N ALA A 122 2.74 33.97 -7.83
CA ALA A 122 4.18 34.24 -7.66
C ALA A 122 4.99 33.07 -7.06
N VAL A 123 4.36 31.92 -6.81
CA VAL A 123 5.02 30.78 -6.14
C VAL A 123 5.43 29.74 -7.19
N SER A 124 6.64 29.18 -7.06
CA SER A 124 7.12 28.18 -8.01
C SER A 124 6.32 26.86 -7.88
N LEU A 125 6.23 26.07 -8.96
CA LEU A 125 5.61 24.74 -8.95
C LEU A 125 6.16 23.85 -7.84
N TRP A 126 7.47 23.96 -7.58
CA TRP A 126 8.16 23.20 -6.56
C TRP A 126 7.74 23.61 -5.15
N ASP A 127 7.67 24.91 -4.87
CA ASP A 127 7.25 25.41 -3.56
C ASP A 127 5.79 25.03 -3.28
N GLN A 128 4.93 25.09 -4.31
CA GLN A 128 3.54 24.65 -4.17
C GLN A 128 3.42 23.15 -3.92
N PHE A 129 4.24 22.33 -4.58
CA PHE A 129 4.33 20.90 -4.30
C PHE A 129 4.78 20.63 -2.86
N LEU A 130 5.80 21.34 -2.37
CA LEU A 130 6.26 21.18 -0.99
C LEU A 130 5.21 21.58 0.03
N VAL A 131 4.46 22.66 -0.22
CA VAL A 131 3.34 23.08 0.66
C VAL A 131 2.27 21.99 0.72
N TRP A 132 1.82 21.47 -0.42
CA TRP A 132 0.84 20.38 -0.42
C TRP A 132 1.38 19.09 0.17
N LEU A 133 2.66 18.78 -0.04
CA LEU A 133 3.29 17.61 0.57
C LEU A 133 3.32 17.72 2.09
N LEU A 134 3.70 18.89 2.62
CA LEU A 134 3.68 19.13 4.07
C LEU A 134 2.26 19.03 4.62
N ASP A 135 1.27 19.60 3.93
CA ASP A 135 -0.14 19.56 4.32
C ASP A 135 -0.66 18.11 4.36
N VAL A 136 -0.45 17.37 3.27
CA VAL A 136 -0.87 15.96 3.14
C VAL A 136 -0.14 15.07 4.13
N GLU A 137 1.15 15.24 4.36
CA GLU A 137 1.91 14.46 5.35
C GLU A 137 1.43 14.78 6.78
N THR A 138 1.15 16.05 7.09
CA THR A 138 0.72 16.47 8.43
C THR A 138 -0.64 15.87 8.79
N TYR A 139 -1.62 15.95 7.88
CA TYR A 139 -2.95 15.38 8.12
C TYR A 139 -3.05 13.89 7.79
N GLY A 140 -2.11 13.38 6.99
CA GLY A 140 -2.00 11.97 6.63
C GLY A 140 -1.25 11.12 7.65
N ALA A 141 -0.46 11.73 8.55
CA ALA A 141 0.29 11.02 9.57
C ALA A 141 -0.60 10.09 10.43
N ASP A 142 -1.82 10.51 10.74
CA ASP A 142 -2.79 9.68 11.45
C ASP A 142 -3.10 8.38 10.69
N MET A 143 -3.28 8.46 9.37
CA MET A 143 -3.46 7.30 8.50
C MET A 143 -2.27 6.33 8.60
N VAL A 144 -1.05 6.87 8.66
CA VAL A 144 0.16 6.05 8.82
C VAL A 144 0.11 5.31 10.15
N PHE A 145 -0.07 6.02 11.27
CA PHE A 145 -0.08 5.41 12.60
C PHE A 145 -1.15 4.32 12.76
N TRP A 146 -2.37 4.60 12.29
CA TRP A 146 -3.47 3.65 12.39
C TRP A 146 -3.36 2.47 11.42
N SER A 147 -2.59 2.62 10.33
CA SER A 147 -2.34 1.52 9.39
C SER A 147 -1.33 0.49 9.93
N VAL A 148 -0.45 0.85 10.88
CA VAL A 148 0.64 -0.03 11.34
C VAL A 148 0.15 -1.39 11.88
N PRO A 149 -0.86 -1.46 12.79
CA PRO A 149 -1.35 -2.75 13.27
C PRO A 149 -1.95 -3.60 12.16
N PHE A 150 -2.71 -2.98 11.25
CA PHE A 150 -3.29 -3.68 10.10
C PHE A 150 -2.20 -4.20 9.16
N ALA A 151 -1.18 -3.40 8.88
CA ALA A 151 -0.05 -3.73 8.02
C ALA A 151 0.80 -4.87 8.57
N ALA A 152 1.03 -4.89 9.89
CA ALA A 152 1.71 -6.00 10.55
C ALA A 152 0.90 -7.30 10.43
N CYS A 153 -0.41 -7.24 10.71
CA CYS A 153 -1.30 -8.39 10.59
C CYS A 153 -1.40 -8.91 9.15
N SER A 154 -1.53 -8.02 8.16
CA SER A 154 -1.57 -8.40 6.75
C SER A 154 -0.25 -9.06 6.33
N GLY A 155 0.89 -8.50 6.74
CA GLY A 155 2.20 -9.12 6.51
C GLY A 155 2.27 -10.57 7.01
N VAL A 156 1.79 -10.83 8.23
CA VAL A 156 1.74 -12.19 8.82
C VAL A 156 0.78 -13.10 8.06
N LEU A 157 -0.42 -12.62 7.70
CA LEU A 157 -1.40 -13.39 6.93
C LEU A 157 -0.85 -13.77 5.55
N CYS A 158 -0.16 -12.86 4.88
CA CYS A 158 0.51 -13.13 3.62
C CYS A 158 1.52 -14.28 3.76
N ALA A 159 2.35 -14.26 4.81
CA ALA A 159 3.30 -15.33 5.09
C ALA A 159 2.61 -16.67 5.39
N ALA A 160 1.52 -16.66 6.16
CA ALA A 160 0.73 -17.87 6.45
C ALA A 160 0.14 -18.48 5.17
N CYS A 161 -0.42 -17.65 4.28
CA CYS A 161 -0.96 -18.08 2.99
C CYS A 161 0.11 -18.73 2.10
N ILE A 162 1.32 -18.17 2.04
CA ILE A 162 2.43 -18.75 1.26
C ILE A 162 2.84 -20.12 1.82
N VAL A 163 2.95 -20.25 3.13
CA VAL A 163 3.29 -21.53 3.77
C VAL A 163 2.22 -22.57 3.45
N TRP A 164 0.95 -22.20 3.52
CA TRP A 164 -0.15 -23.08 3.18
C TRP A 164 -0.16 -23.48 1.70
N LEU A 165 0.01 -22.52 0.79
CA LEU A 165 0.04 -22.74 -0.66
C LEU A 165 1.20 -23.65 -1.06
N LYS A 166 2.39 -23.44 -0.48
CA LYS A 166 3.56 -24.29 -0.71
C LYS A 166 3.31 -25.72 -0.27
N LYS A 167 2.71 -25.94 0.91
CA LYS A 167 2.35 -27.28 1.39
C LYS A 167 1.37 -27.98 0.45
N ARG A 168 0.38 -27.26 -0.08
CA ARG A 168 -0.58 -27.80 -1.05
C ARG A 168 0.07 -28.17 -2.39
N LEU A 169 0.93 -27.31 -2.92
CA LEU A 169 1.65 -27.55 -4.18
C LEU A 169 2.70 -28.65 -4.09
N GLN A 170 3.21 -28.96 -2.89
CA GLN A 170 4.13 -30.09 -2.67
C GLN A 170 3.40 -31.42 -2.41
N ALA A 171 2.11 -31.38 -2.11
CA ALA A 171 1.26 -32.55 -1.85
C ALA A 171 0.43 -32.98 -3.07
N ALA A 172 0.45 -32.18 -4.15
CA ALA A 172 -0.16 -32.45 -5.44
C ALA A 172 0.94 -32.87 -6.44
#